data_AF-A0A3M1PNF7-F1
#
_entry.id   AF-A0A3M1PNF7-F1
#
_cell.length_a   1.000
_cell.length_b   1.000
_cell.length_c   1.000
_cell.angle_alpha   90.00
_cell.angle_beta   90.00
_cell.angle_gamma   90.00
#
_symmetry.space_group_name_H-M   'P 1'
#
loop_
_entity.id
_entity.type
_entity.pdbx_description
1 polymer ?
#
loop_
_entity_poly.entity_id
_entity_poly.type
_entity_poly.pdbx_seq_one_letter_code
_entity_poly.pdbx_strand_id
1 'polypeptide(L)'
;MPEEVNVKRLISHTKWAIALLLIPAVGTAIACTNQPAEPGIPTPEPTPQPIDAPLLPPLSEAVLNQRQAEMQQWIQSDLDLVGLGKIGGMGSPISPELEAYRQTWAEIDPAVAPFLGTWAKEWNMLPHNFMTVFPSEVAGRVCLVRYRQQETDTVPFETYNTPLEFSVAQVVDGQLLASNTQSARSLIQRTPASDYVPYDVEFLSTVDPDGSLRVYASQRPPAVDPAWEPELVEQFRANQCRS
;
A
#
# COMPACT_ATOMS: atom_id res chain seq x y z
N MET A 1 23.54 12.06 56.49
CA MET A 1 22.64 12.06 57.67
C MET A 1 21.63 13.18 57.47
N PRO A 2 20.34 12.98 57.81
CA PRO A 2 19.37 11.98 57.34
C PRO A 2 18.22 12.71 56.57
N GLU A 3 17.31 12.04 55.87
CA GLU A 3 16.06 11.54 56.46
C GLU A 3 15.44 10.43 55.60
N GLU A 4 15.12 9.32 56.25
CA GLU A 4 14.40 8.16 55.74
C GLU A 4 12.91 8.50 55.57
N VAL A 5 12.26 7.99 54.51
CA VAL A 5 10.84 7.65 54.59
C VAL A 5 10.63 6.24 54.07
N ASN A 6 10.17 5.42 55.01
CA ASN A 6 9.88 4.01 54.96
C ASN A 6 8.35 3.88 54.90
N VAL A 7 7.79 3.23 53.87
CA VAL A 7 6.40 2.72 53.95
C VAL A 7 6.38 1.27 53.48
N LYS A 8 6.23 0.40 54.48
CA LYS A 8 6.05 -1.05 54.37
C LYS A 8 4.64 -1.42 53.94
N ARG A 9 4.59 -2.50 53.14
CA ARG A 9 3.61 -3.62 53.09
C ARG A 9 2.11 -3.29 52.97
N LEU A 10 1.46 -4.02 52.06
CA LEU A 10 0.49 -5.03 52.50
C LEU A 10 0.44 -6.23 51.55
N ILE A 11 0.41 -7.41 52.18
CA ILE A 11 0.30 -8.76 51.62
C ILE A 11 -1.18 -9.08 51.48
N SER A 12 -1.60 -9.81 50.44
CA SER A 12 -2.77 -10.69 50.55
C SER A 12 -2.79 -11.76 49.45
N HIS A 13 -2.32 -12.95 49.80
CA HIS A 13 -2.77 -14.20 49.19
C HIS A 13 -4.20 -14.49 49.66
N THR A 14 -5.09 -14.90 48.78
CA THR A 14 -6.31 -15.60 49.22
C THR A 14 -6.68 -16.70 48.24
N LYS A 15 -6.43 -17.94 48.68
CA LYS A 15 -7.00 -19.17 48.15
C LYS A 15 -8.47 -19.23 48.56
N TRP A 16 -9.36 -19.67 47.69
CA TRP A 16 -10.62 -20.30 48.11
C TRP A 16 -10.93 -21.51 47.24
N ALA A 17 -11.22 -22.60 47.95
CA ALA A 17 -11.62 -23.90 47.45
C ALA A 17 -13.14 -24.06 47.65
N ILE A 18 -13.76 -24.76 46.69
CA ILE A 18 -14.85 -25.74 46.77
C ILE A 18 -16.08 -25.40 47.64
N ALA A 19 -17.26 -25.42 47.01
CA ALA A 19 -18.45 -26.03 47.61
C ALA A 19 -19.37 -26.62 46.53
N LEU A 20 -19.52 -27.95 46.57
CA LEU A 20 -20.59 -28.73 45.95
C LEU A 20 -21.96 -28.26 46.47
N LEU A 21 -22.95 -28.18 45.58
CA LEU A 21 -24.36 -28.33 45.95
C LEU A 21 -25.03 -29.27 44.95
N LEU A 22 -25.41 -30.44 45.48
CA LEU A 22 -26.28 -31.44 44.89
C LEU A 22 -27.72 -30.91 44.81
N ILE A 23 -28.36 -31.06 43.65
CA ILE A 23 -29.82 -30.99 43.52
C ILE A 23 -30.25 -32.29 42.80
N PRO A 24 -31.08 -33.15 43.42
CA PRO A 24 -31.73 -34.24 42.72
C PRO A 24 -33.00 -33.71 42.02
N ALA A 25 -33.09 -33.87 40.71
CA ALA A 25 -34.34 -33.70 39.98
C ALA A 25 -34.58 -34.92 39.10
N VAL A 26 -35.65 -35.63 39.46
CA VAL A 26 -36.26 -36.75 38.75
C VAL A 26 -36.87 -36.22 37.44
N GLY A 27 -36.61 -36.86 36.30
CA GLY A 27 -37.34 -36.53 35.07
C GLY A 27 -36.79 -37.14 33.79
N THR A 28 -37.47 -38.20 33.33
CA THR A 28 -37.60 -38.66 31.94
C THR A 28 -36.33 -39.00 31.15
N ALA A 29 -36.11 -40.29 30.94
CA ALA A 29 -35.24 -40.82 29.90
C ALA A 29 -35.74 -40.40 28.52
N ILE A 30 -35.00 -39.56 27.83
CA ILE A 30 -35.05 -39.38 26.39
C ILE A 30 -33.82 -40.10 25.84
N ALA A 31 -34.04 -41.15 25.08
CA ALA A 31 -32.99 -41.78 24.30
C ALA A 31 -32.58 -40.81 23.19
N CYS A 32 -31.60 -39.94 23.49
CA CYS A 32 -30.93 -39.15 22.47
C CYS A 32 -29.93 -40.07 21.76
N THR A 33 -30.32 -40.54 20.57
CA THR A 33 -29.39 -41.02 19.56
C THR A 33 -28.29 -39.98 19.37
N ASN A 34 -27.04 -40.33 19.67
CA ASN A 34 -25.87 -39.53 19.27
C ASN A 34 -25.86 -39.49 17.74
N GLN A 35 -26.40 -38.42 17.16
CA GLN A 35 -26.21 -38.10 15.76
C GLN A 35 -24.73 -37.75 15.58
N PRO A 36 -23.98 -38.47 14.73
CA PRO A 36 -22.62 -38.08 14.39
C PRO A 36 -22.64 -36.63 13.90
N ALA A 37 -21.74 -35.80 14.43
CA ALA A 37 -21.57 -34.44 13.92
C ALA A 37 -21.34 -34.53 12.42
N GLU A 38 -22.28 -33.96 11.65
CA GLU A 38 -22.16 -33.82 10.21
C GLU A 38 -20.87 -33.04 9.93
N PRO A 39 -20.01 -33.48 8.99
CA PRO A 39 -18.84 -32.71 8.60
C PRO A 39 -19.31 -31.34 8.18
N GLY A 40 -18.97 -30.30 8.96
CA GLY A 40 -19.29 -28.94 8.62
C GLY A 40 -18.74 -28.68 7.23
N ILE A 41 -19.63 -28.41 6.27
CA ILE A 41 -19.24 -27.93 4.95
C ILE A 41 -18.35 -26.71 5.23
N PRO A 42 -17.07 -26.71 4.78
CA PRO A 42 -16.23 -25.53 4.95
C PRO A 42 -17.02 -24.35 4.40
N THR A 43 -17.24 -23.35 5.25
CA THR A 43 -17.84 -22.10 4.79
C THR A 43 -17.03 -21.65 3.58
N PRO A 44 -17.64 -21.49 2.40
CA PRO A 44 -16.88 -21.06 1.24
C PRO A 44 -16.20 -19.75 1.62
N GLU A 45 -14.87 -19.79 1.53
CA GLU A 45 -14.02 -18.62 1.68
C GLU A 45 -14.58 -17.53 0.77
N PRO A 46 -14.76 -16.29 1.26
CA PRO A 46 -15.36 -15.23 0.47
C PRO A 46 -14.57 -15.11 -0.84
N THR A 47 -15.25 -15.41 -1.95
CA THR A 47 -14.69 -15.23 -3.29
C THR A 47 -14.26 -13.77 -3.42
N PRO A 48 -13.00 -13.47 -3.81
CA PRO A 48 -12.56 -12.10 -4.03
C PRO A 48 -13.55 -11.44 -5.00
N GLN A 49 -14.22 -10.37 -4.55
CA GLN A 49 -15.17 -9.69 -5.41
C GLN A 49 -14.40 -9.05 -6.58
N PRO A 50 -14.92 -9.13 -7.81
CA PRO A 50 -14.40 -8.35 -8.93
C PRO A 50 -14.32 -6.88 -8.54
N ILE A 51 -13.20 -6.25 -8.89
CA ILE A 51 -12.90 -4.85 -8.59
C ILE A 51 -13.66 -3.97 -9.58
N ASP A 52 -14.98 -3.99 -9.47
CA ASP A 52 -15.88 -3.09 -10.19
C ASP A 52 -16.19 -1.84 -9.34
N ALA A 53 -15.30 -1.49 -8.41
CA ALA A 53 -15.36 -0.20 -7.75
C ALA A 53 -15.27 0.90 -8.83
N PRO A 54 -16.19 1.88 -8.86
CA PRO A 54 -16.21 2.88 -9.90
C PRO A 54 -14.89 3.66 -9.92
N LEU A 55 -14.36 3.88 -11.12
CA LEU A 55 -13.16 4.68 -11.30
C LEU A 55 -13.42 6.12 -10.86
N LEU A 56 -12.41 6.73 -10.25
CA LEU A 56 -12.47 8.15 -9.93
C LEU A 56 -12.55 8.99 -11.22
N PRO A 57 -13.29 10.11 -11.23
CA PRO A 57 -13.48 10.94 -12.42
C PRO A 57 -12.19 11.72 -12.76
N PRO A 58 -11.84 11.94 -14.04
CA PRO A 58 -10.62 12.65 -14.42
C PRO A 58 -10.44 13.98 -13.68
N LEU A 59 -9.20 14.29 -13.30
CA LEU A 59 -8.85 15.58 -12.71
C LEU A 59 -9.03 16.67 -13.77
N SER A 60 -9.63 17.79 -13.36
CA SER A 60 -9.71 18.98 -14.21
C SER A 60 -8.33 19.57 -14.46
N GLU A 61 -8.16 20.29 -15.57
CA GLU A 61 -6.90 20.98 -15.90
C GLU A 61 -6.42 21.92 -14.79
N ALA A 62 -7.34 22.66 -14.16
CA ALA A 62 -7.01 23.54 -13.03
C ALA A 62 -6.44 22.75 -11.84
N VAL A 63 -7.02 21.58 -11.54
CA VAL A 63 -6.52 20.71 -10.48
C VAL A 63 -5.17 20.11 -10.87
N LEU A 64 -4.98 19.68 -12.12
CA LEU A 64 -3.69 19.16 -12.59
C LEU A 64 -2.59 20.22 -12.45
N ASN A 65 -2.85 21.46 -12.87
CA ASN A 65 -1.90 22.56 -12.74
C ASN A 65 -1.56 22.85 -11.26
N GLN A 66 -2.57 22.82 -10.38
CA GLN A 66 -2.35 22.96 -8.95
C GLN A 66 -1.46 21.83 -8.40
N ARG A 67 -1.78 20.56 -8.71
CA ARG A 67 -1.02 19.41 -8.21
C ARG A 67 0.40 19.36 -8.76
N GLN A 68 0.61 19.82 -9.99
CA GLN A 68 1.95 19.94 -10.56
C GLN A 68 2.78 20.99 -9.81
N ALA A 69 2.19 22.13 -9.44
CA ALA A 69 2.87 23.13 -8.63
C ALA A 69 3.19 22.61 -7.21
N GLU A 70 2.25 21.90 -6.57
CA GLU A 70 2.47 21.26 -5.27
C GLU A 70 3.59 20.21 -5.33
N MET A 71 3.60 19.36 -6.36
CA MET A 71 4.66 18.39 -6.63
C MET A 71 6.03 19.05 -6.75
N GLN A 72 6.13 20.14 -7.51
CA GLN A 72 7.38 20.88 -7.67
C GLN A 72 7.88 21.47 -6.35
N GLN A 73 6.98 22.02 -5.54
CA GLN A 73 7.33 22.54 -4.22
C GLN A 73 7.84 21.44 -3.29
N TRP A 74 7.21 20.26 -3.32
CA TRP A 74 7.67 19.11 -2.52
C TRP A 74 9.05 18.62 -2.96
N ILE A 75 9.27 18.43 -4.26
CA ILE A 75 10.57 18.02 -4.81
C ILE A 75 11.65 19.04 -4.43
N GLN A 76 11.36 20.34 -4.54
CA GLN A 76 12.32 21.37 -4.17
C GLN A 76 12.63 21.37 -2.67
N SER A 77 11.61 21.21 -1.83
CA SER A 77 11.80 21.08 -0.38
C SER A 77 12.70 19.89 -0.03
N ASP A 78 12.49 18.74 -0.67
CA ASP A 78 13.31 17.56 -0.44
C ASP A 78 14.75 17.77 -0.94
N LEU A 79 14.95 18.39 -2.12
CA LEU A 79 16.27 18.79 -2.61
C LEU A 79 17.01 19.71 -1.64
N ASP A 80 16.33 20.71 -1.09
CA ASP A 80 16.91 21.63 -0.11
C ASP A 80 17.33 20.87 1.16
N LEU A 81 16.51 19.91 1.61
CA LEU A 81 16.86 19.04 2.74
C LEU A 81 18.06 18.13 2.44
N VAL A 82 18.18 17.58 1.23
CA VAL A 82 19.39 16.84 0.81
C VAL A 82 20.60 17.78 0.86
N GLY A 83 20.49 18.99 0.30
CA GLY A 83 21.58 19.96 0.28
C GLY A 83 22.02 20.45 1.66
N LEU A 84 21.09 20.45 2.63
CA LEU A 84 21.35 20.71 4.04
C LEU A 84 21.83 19.46 4.81
N GLY A 85 21.97 18.31 4.16
CA GLY A 85 22.34 17.03 4.76
C GLY A 85 21.32 16.51 5.79
N LYS A 86 20.05 16.89 5.66
CA LYS A 86 18.95 16.50 6.57
C LYS A 86 18.30 15.18 6.19
N ILE A 87 18.36 14.82 4.91
CA ILE A 87 17.95 13.51 4.41
C ILE A 87 19.08 12.92 3.55
N GLY A 88 19.14 11.58 3.47
CA GLY A 88 20.28 10.85 2.88
C GLY A 88 20.35 10.88 1.35
N GLY A 89 19.29 11.31 0.69
CA GLY A 89 19.17 11.34 -0.77
C GLY A 89 17.72 11.47 -1.19
N MET A 90 17.49 11.51 -2.51
CA MET A 90 16.15 11.63 -3.08
C MET A 90 15.97 10.61 -4.20
N GLY A 91 15.34 9.50 -3.86
CA GLY A 91 15.12 8.39 -4.78
C GLY A 91 16.42 7.75 -5.28
N SER A 92 16.29 7.07 -6.43
CA SER A 92 17.36 6.39 -7.13
C SER A 92 17.51 6.95 -8.56
N PRO A 93 18.70 6.77 -9.20
CA PRO A 93 18.86 7.11 -10.61
C PRO A 93 17.80 6.39 -11.46
N ILE A 94 17.37 7.05 -12.53
CA ILE A 94 16.43 6.44 -13.49
C ILE A 94 17.07 5.16 -14.05
N SER A 95 16.39 4.02 -13.84
CA SER A 95 16.89 2.71 -14.28
C SER A 95 16.88 2.61 -15.81
N PRO A 96 18.02 2.28 -16.46
CA PRO A 96 18.05 2.00 -17.89
C PRO A 96 17.13 0.85 -18.30
N GLU A 97 16.97 -0.14 -17.41
CA GLU A 97 16.04 -1.27 -17.63
C GLU A 97 14.59 -0.80 -17.63
N LEU A 98 14.24 0.14 -16.75
CA LEU A 98 12.91 0.76 -16.72
C LEU A 98 12.64 1.59 -17.98
N GLU A 99 13.61 2.39 -18.42
CA GLU A 99 13.50 3.15 -19.66
C GLU A 99 13.29 2.22 -20.87
N ALA A 100 14.09 1.16 -20.99
CA ALA A 100 13.95 0.17 -22.06
C ALA A 100 12.60 -0.56 -21.99
N TYR A 101 12.16 -0.97 -20.80
CA TYR A 101 10.87 -1.61 -20.58
C TYR A 101 9.70 -0.73 -21.05
N ARG A 102 9.72 0.55 -20.68
CA ARG A 102 8.68 1.50 -21.10
C ARG A 102 8.73 1.79 -22.59
N GLN A 103 9.92 1.82 -23.20
CA GLN A 103 10.05 1.97 -24.65
C GLN A 103 9.40 0.80 -25.40
N THR A 104 9.66 -0.44 -24.98
CA THR A 104 8.99 -1.62 -25.56
C THR A 104 7.48 -1.55 -25.39
N TRP A 105 6.99 -1.15 -24.22
CA TRP A 105 5.55 -1.01 -23.99
C TRP A 105 4.92 0.16 -24.74
N ALA A 106 5.67 1.23 -25.02
CA ALA A 106 5.17 2.37 -25.78
C ALA A 106 4.84 2.01 -27.24
N GLU A 107 5.43 0.93 -27.77
CA GLU A 107 5.08 0.40 -29.10
C GLU A 107 3.72 -0.34 -29.10
N ILE A 108 3.30 -0.86 -27.94
CA ILE A 108 2.07 -1.65 -27.76
C ILE A 108 0.93 -0.75 -27.28
N ASP A 109 1.18 0.03 -26.24
CA ASP A 109 0.23 0.92 -25.60
C ASP A 109 0.97 2.19 -25.11
N PRO A 110 1.08 3.22 -25.96
CA PRO A 110 1.81 4.44 -25.64
C PRO A 110 1.12 5.27 -24.54
N ALA A 111 -0.16 5.04 -24.26
CA ALA A 111 -0.88 5.78 -23.22
C ALA A 111 -0.47 5.31 -21.83
N VAL A 112 -0.34 3.99 -21.63
CA VAL A 112 0.02 3.42 -20.32
C VAL A 112 1.52 3.45 -20.03
N ALA A 113 2.35 3.37 -21.08
CA ALA A 113 3.80 3.19 -20.96
C ALA A 113 4.51 4.15 -19.97
N PRO A 114 4.20 5.46 -19.92
CA PRO A 114 4.85 6.38 -18.97
C PRO A 114 4.62 6.02 -17.50
N PHE A 115 3.51 5.36 -17.18
CA PHE A 115 3.14 5.04 -15.79
C PHE A 115 3.75 3.73 -15.30
N LEU A 116 4.16 2.84 -16.20
CA LEU A 116 4.63 1.50 -15.84
C LEU A 116 5.88 1.56 -14.96
N GLY A 117 6.02 0.64 -14.01
CA GLY A 117 7.19 0.58 -13.14
C GLY A 117 6.85 0.56 -11.65
N THR A 118 7.89 0.36 -10.85
CA THR A 118 7.84 0.51 -9.40
C THR A 118 8.21 1.95 -9.03
N TRP A 119 7.32 2.59 -8.27
CA TRP A 119 7.45 3.94 -7.76
C TRP A 119 7.48 3.90 -6.24
N ALA A 120 8.48 4.51 -5.61
CA ALA A 120 8.66 4.42 -4.16
C ALA A 120 9.07 5.75 -3.53
N LYS A 121 8.69 5.93 -2.27
CA LYS A 121 9.19 7.00 -1.42
C LYS A 121 10.37 6.47 -0.59
N GLU A 122 11.58 6.57 -1.13
CA GLU A 122 12.79 5.96 -0.54
C GLU A 122 13.48 6.80 0.54
N TRP A 123 13.16 8.09 0.67
CA TRP A 123 13.96 9.02 1.47
C TRP A 123 13.59 9.10 2.96
N ASN A 124 12.68 8.24 3.44
CA ASN A 124 12.35 8.11 4.86
C ASN A 124 13.05 6.89 5.49
N MET A 125 13.62 7.05 6.70
CA MET A 125 14.27 5.99 7.47
C MET A 125 13.30 4.95 8.10
N LEU A 126 12.00 5.03 7.77
CA LEU A 126 10.87 4.23 8.29
C LEU A 126 9.84 4.03 7.14
N PRO A 127 8.88 3.08 7.22
CA PRO A 127 8.50 2.15 6.14
C PRO A 127 8.20 2.73 4.75
N HIS A 128 8.50 1.90 3.74
CA HIS A 128 8.43 2.23 2.33
C HIS A 128 6.98 2.38 1.84
N ASN A 129 6.56 3.57 1.43
CA ASN A 129 5.37 3.70 0.58
C ASN A 129 5.79 3.38 -0.85
N PHE A 130 5.10 2.44 -1.50
CA PHE A 130 5.34 2.15 -2.91
C PHE A 130 4.05 1.90 -3.67
N MET A 131 4.15 2.07 -4.99
CA MET A 131 3.14 1.73 -5.96
C MET A 131 3.83 1.10 -7.16
N THR A 132 3.39 -0.08 -7.55
CA THR A 132 3.86 -0.75 -8.76
C THR A 132 2.72 -0.77 -9.77
N VAL A 133 3.00 -0.23 -10.96
CA VAL A 133 2.05 -0.18 -12.08
C VAL A 133 2.47 -1.22 -13.11
N PHE A 134 1.63 -2.24 -13.25
CA PHE A 134 1.79 -3.34 -14.20
C PHE A 134 0.94 -3.11 -15.45
N PRO A 135 1.44 -3.46 -16.63
CA PRO A 135 0.61 -3.46 -17.82
C PRO A 135 -0.46 -4.55 -17.76
N SER A 136 -1.56 -4.35 -18.49
CA SER A 136 -2.61 -5.34 -18.70
C SER A 136 -2.65 -5.79 -20.16
N GLU A 137 -3.26 -6.95 -20.44
CA GLU A 137 -3.59 -7.36 -21.81
C GLU A 137 -4.72 -6.52 -22.42
N VAL A 138 -5.49 -5.82 -21.59
CA VAL A 138 -6.53 -4.91 -22.04
C VAL A 138 -5.93 -3.54 -22.34
N ALA A 139 -6.05 -3.07 -23.58
CA ALA A 139 -5.55 -1.76 -23.99
C ALA A 139 -6.11 -0.63 -23.11
N GLY A 140 -5.24 0.33 -22.76
CA GLY A 140 -5.53 1.45 -21.88
C GLY A 140 -5.70 1.07 -20.41
N ARG A 141 -5.46 -0.17 -20.02
CA ARG A 141 -5.63 -0.66 -18.64
C ARG A 141 -4.29 -1.01 -18.00
N VAL A 142 -4.19 -0.74 -16.71
CA VAL A 142 -3.06 -1.16 -15.88
C VAL A 142 -3.57 -1.75 -14.57
N CYS A 143 -2.72 -2.54 -13.93
CA CYS A 143 -2.95 -3.05 -12.59
C CYS A 143 -2.01 -2.35 -11.61
N LEU A 144 -2.52 -1.99 -10.44
CA LEU A 144 -1.76 -1.31 -9.41
C LEU A 144 -1.69 -2.19 -8.18
N VAL A 145 -0.47 -2.34 -7.67
CA VAL A 145 -0.21 -2.89 -6.34
C VAL A 145 0.41 -1.78 -5.52
N ARG A 146 -0.22 -1.42 -4.41
CA ARG A 146 0.24 -0.34 -3.53
C ARG A 146 0.51 -0.88 -2.14
N TYR A 147 1.58 -0.41 -1.53
CA TYR A 147 1.76 -0.50 -0.09
C TYR A 147 1.67 0.90 0.49
N ARG A 148 0.71 1.08 1.40
CA ARG A 148 0.55 2.28 2.19
C ARG A 148 0.67 1.86 3.63
N GLN A 149 1.71 2.32 4.32
CA GLN A 149 1.71 2.15 5.76
C GLN A 149 0.56 2.98 6.33
N GLN A 150 -0.30 2.36 7.13
CA GLN A 150 -1.19 3.11 8.01
C GLN A 150 -0.33 3.63 9.16
N GLU A 151 -0.14 4.95 9.23
CA GLU A 151 0.34 5.57 10.45
C GLU A 151 -0.76 5.36 11.49
N THR A 152 -0.63 4.33 12.34
CA THR A 152 -1.44 4.32 13.55
C THR A 152 -0.79 5.30 14.52
N ASP A 153 -1.58 6.24 15.02
CA ASP A 153 -1.18 7.02 16.18
C ASP A 153 -0.75 6.06 17.28
N THR A 154 0.46 6.28 17.81
CA THR A 154 1.11 5.59 18.94
C THR A 154 1.98 4.36 18.61
N VAL A 155 3.26 4.50 18.95
CA VAL A 155 4.36 3.51 19.05
C VAL A 155 5.28 3.38 17.83
N PRO A 156 6.46 4.03 17.84
CA PRO A 156 7.57 3.69 16.95
C PRO A 156 7.94 2.21 17.13
N PHE A 157 8.22 1.50 16.03
CA PHE A 157 8.72 0.11 15.99
C PHE A 157 7.70 -1.05 16.03
N GLU A 158 6.38 -0.81 16.05
CA GLU A 158 5.45 -1.90 15.72
C GLU A 158 5.44 -2.15 14.20
N THR A 159 5.74 -3.39 13.81
CA THR A 159 5.66 -3.84 12.41
C THR A 159 4.20 -3.91 11.99
N TYR A 160 3.77 -2.95 11.19
CA TYR A 160 2.43 -2.93 10.62
C TYR A 160 2.34 -3.91 9.45
N ASN A 161 1.55 -4.98 9.64
CA ASN A 161 1.13 -5.91 8.60
C ASN A 161 0.04 -5.29 7.71
N THR A 162 0.24 -4.07 7.20
CA THR A 162 -0.73 -3.49 6.28
C THR A 162 -0.73 -4.32 4.99
N PRO A 163 -1.88 -4.90 4.59
CA PRO A 163 -1.95 -5.68 3.37
C PRO A 163 -1.70 -4.80 2.15
N LEU A 164 -1.18 -5.40 1.09
CA LEU A 164 -1.04 -4.73 -0.20
C LEU A 164 -2.43 -4.43 -0.78
N GLU A 165 -2.62 -3.20 -1.23
CA GLU A 165 -3.82 -2.79 -1.94
C GLU A 165 -3.67 -3.11 -3.42
N PHE A 166 -4.60 -3.88 -3.98
CA PHE A 166 -4.69 -4.11 -5.41
C PHE A 166 -5.86 -3.34 -6.01
N SER A 167 -5.65 -2.82 -7.20
CA SER A 167 -6.68 -2.12 -7.96
C SER A 167 -6.37 -2.17 -9.45
N VAL A 168 -7.38 -1.90 -10.26
CA VAL A 168 -7.25 -1.73 -11.70
C VAL A 168 -7.47 -0.25 -12.03
N ALA A 169 -6.68 0.29 -12.95
CA ALA A 169 -6.91 1.62 -13.49
C ALA A 169 -7.07 1.60 -15.00
N GLN A 170 -7.74 2.65 -15.50
CA GLN A 170 -7.74 2.99 -16.91
C GLN A 170 -6.96 4.28 -17.14
N VAL A 171 -6.26 4.34 -18.27
CA VAL A 171 -5.60 5.54 -18.74
C VAL A 171 -6.46 6.20 -19.81
N VAL A 172 -7.02 7.36 -19.46
CA VAL A 172 -7.91 8.15 -20.33
C VAL A 172 -7.34 9.56 -20.43
N ASP A 173 -7.13 10.05 -21.64
CA ASP A 173 -6.58 11.40 -21.91
C ASP A 173 -5.28 11.71 -21.13
N GLY A 174 -4.41 10.70 -21.01
CA GLY A 174 -3.15 10.82 -20.28
C GLY A 174 -3.30 10.86 -18.75
N GLN A 175 -4.47 10.54 -18.22
CA GLN A 175 -4.72 10.39 -16.78
C GLN A 175 -4.95 8.93 -16.42
N LEU A 176 -4.26 8.44 -15.40
CA LEU A 176 -4.46 7.14 -14.79
C LEU A 176 -5.56 7.26 -13.73
N LEU A 177 -6.63 6.49 -13.87
CA LEU A 177 -7.83 6.55 -13.05
C LEU A 177 -8.10 5.18 -12.43
N ALA A 178 -7.84 5.04 -11.12
CA ALA A 178 -8.26 3.89 -10.32
C ALA A 178 -9.42 4.31 -9.40
N SER A 179 -10.01 3.36 -8.67
CA SER A 179 -10.99 3.66 -7.61
C SER A 179 -10.36 4.27 -6.35
N ASN A 180 -9.08 4.04 -6.12
CA ASN A 180 -8.36 4.41 -4.91
C ASN A 180 -7.19 5.39 -5.14
N THR A 181 -6.94 5.82 -6.38
CA THR A 181 -5.89 6.77 -6.73
C THR A 181 -6.06 7.29 -8.15
N GLN A 182 -5.51 8.47 -8.40
CA GLN A 182 -5.40 9.05 -9.73
C GLN A 182 -4.01 9.60 -9.98
N SER A 183 -3.60 9.66 -11.24
CA SER A 183 -2.40 10.36 -11.66
C SER A 183 -2.57 10.88 -13.08
N ALA A 184 -1.60 11.63 -13.58
CA ALA A 184 -1.56 12.11 -14.94
C ALA A 184 -0.14 12.18 -15.45
N ARG A 185 0.02 12.14 -16.78
CA ARG A 185 1.33 12.29 -17.42
C ARG A 185 2.00 13.63 -17.09
N SER A 186 1.21 14.69 -16.84
CA SER A 186 1.71 15.99 -16.36
C SER A 186 2.21 15.96 -14.91
N LEU A 187 1.87 14.92 -14.16
CA LEU A 187 2.38 14.64 -12.81
C LEU A 187 3.56 13.66 -12.81
N ILE A 188 4.18 13.44 -13.98
CA ILE A 188 5.48 12.79 -14.14
C ILE A 188 6.51 13.87 -14.43
N GLN A 189 7.53 13.97 -13.59
CA GLN A 189 8.57 14.99 -13.74
C GLN A 189 9.96 14.40 -13.55
N ARG A 190 10.85 14.67 -14.51
CA ARG A 190 12.28 14.41 -14.39
C ARG A 190 12.97 15.63 -13.81
N THR A 191 13.73 15.43 -12.75
CA THR A 191 14.61 16.41 -12.14
C THR A 191 16.04 16.07 -12.54
N PRO A 192 16.78 17.00 -13.15
CA PRO A 192 18.14 16.73 -13.58
C PRO A 192 19.09 16.58 -12.39
N ALA A 193 20.24 15.96 -12.64
CA ALA A 193 21.34 15.93 -11.69
C ALA A 193 21.70 17.33 -11.15
N SER A 194 22.06 17.39 -9.87
CA SER A 194 22.47 18.58 -9.13
C SER A 194 23.70 18.29 -8.27
N ASP A 195 24.24 19.31 -7.61
CA ASP A 195 25.39 19.17 -6.70
C ASP A 195 25.11 18.23 -5.51
N TYR A 196 23.84 18.05 -5.15
CA TYR A 196 23.41 17.25 -4.00
C TYR A 196 22.84 15.88 -4.40
N VAL A 197 22.34 15.76 -5.64
CA VAL A 197 21.82 14.52 -6.22
C VAL A 197 22.49 14.34 -7.58
N PRO A 198 23.59 13.56 -7.68
CA PRO A 198 24.48 13.56 -8.84
C PRO A 198 23.96 12.73 -10.04
N TYR A 199 22.64 12.59 -10.15
CA TYR A 199 21.95 11.82 -11.18
C TYR A 199 20.54 12.37 -11.40
N ASP A 200 19.98 12.08 -12.57
CA ASP A 200 18.57 12.40 -12.83
C ASP A 200 17.65 11.51 -12.02
N VAL A 201 16.56 12.08 -11.53
CA VAL A 201 15.50 11.37 -10.81
C VAL A 201 14.17 11.67 -11.48
N GLU A 202 13.37 10.64 -11.74
CA GLU A 202 12.01 10.81 -12.22
C GLU A 202 11.03 10.58 -11.08
N PHE A 203 10.04 11.47 -10.99
CA PHE A 203 9.00 11.44 -10.00
C PHE A 203 7.64 11.24 -10.65
N LEU A 204 6.78 10.52 -9.96
CA LEU A 204 5.35 10.41 -10.24
C LEU A 204 4.59 10.90 -9.01
N SER A 205 3.60 11.77 -9.22
CA SER A 205 2.65 12.11 -8.16
C SER A 205 1.29 11.46 -8.38
N THR A 206 0.66 11.04 -7.30
CA THR A 206 -0.71 10.54 -7.29
C THR A 206 -1.59 11.36 -6.37
N VAL A 207 -2.88 11.43 -6.69
CA VAL A 207 -3.92 12.07 -5.88
C VAL A 207 -4.84 10.97 -5.34
N ASP A 208 -4.91 10.86 -4.01
CA ASP A 208 -5.80 9.93 -3.33
C ASP A 208 -7.26 10.47 -3.29
N PRO A 209 -8.27 9.63 -2.98
CA PRO A 209 -9.68 10.06 -2.91
C PRO A 209 -9.96 11.19 -1.90
N ASP A 210 -9.13 11.32 -0.88
CA ASP A 210 -9.18 12.40 0.12
C ASP A 210 -8.55 13.72 -0.39
N GLY A 211 -8.00 13.71 -1.60
CA GLY A 211 -7.29 14.83 -2.21
C GLY A 211 -5.83 14.95 -1.76
N SER A 212 -5.30 13.99 -1.01
CA SER A 212 -3.88 13.98 -0.62
C SER A 212 -2.98 13.71 -1.82
N LEU A 213 -1.95 14.55 -2.00
CA LEU A 213 -0.90 14.33 -2.98
C LEU A 213 0.18 13.42 -2.38
N ARG A 214 0.61 12.42 -3.15
CA ARG A 214 1.77 11.57 -2.81
C ARG A 214 2.78 11.67 -3.93
N VAL A 215 4.05 11.85 -3.59
CA VAL A 215 5.16 11.92 -4.54
C VAL A 215 6.04 10.68 -4.37
N TYR A 216 6.34 10.01 -5.46
CA TYR A 216 7.17 8.81 -5.54
C TYR A 216 8.31 9.03 -6.52
N ALA A 217 9.47 8.43 -6.28
CA ALA A 217 10.55 8.33 -7.26
C ALA A 217 10.46 7.01 -8.03
N SER A 218 10.84 7.02 -9.30
CA SER A 218 10.97 5.82 -10.12
C SER A 218 12.09 4.92 -9.59
N GLN A 219 11.91 3.60 -9.62
CA GLN A 219 12.97 2.64 -9.28
C GLN A 219 13.33 1.72 -10.44
N ARG A 220 12.41 0.83 -10.82
CA ARG A 220 12.70 -0.36 -11.64
C ARG A 220 11.46 -0.83 -12.42
N PRO A 221 11.62 -1.70 -13.43
CA PRO A 221 10.49 -2.38 -14.05
C PRO A 221 9.56 -3.03 -13.01
N PRO A 222 8.25 -3.12 -13.30
CA PRO A 222 7.33 -3.76 -12.37
C PRO A 222 7.67 -5.26 -12.28
N ALA A 223 7.64 -5.82 -11.07
CA ALA A 223 7.93 -7.24 -10.85
C ALA A 223 7.01 -7.79 -9.76
N VAL A 224 6.49 -8.99 -10.00
CA VAL A 224 5.69 -9.74 -9.03
C VAL A 224 6.61 -10.28 -7.96
N ASP A 225 6.28 -10.04 -6.69
CA ASP A 225 7.02 -10.59 -5.57
C ASP A 225 6.55 -12.03 -5.29
N PRO A 226 7.44 -13.03 -5.24
CA PRO A 226 7.06 -14.40 -4.88
C PRO A 226 6.49 -14.53 -3.47
N ALA A 227 6.69 -13.54 -2.59
CA ALA A 227 6.14 -13.50 -1.23
C ALA A 227 4.75 -12.86 -1.15
N TRP A 228 4.14 -12.45 -2.27
CA TRP A 228 2.75 -11.96 -2.26
C TRP A 228 1.77 -13.04 -1.82
N GLU A 229 0.77 -12.60 -1.06
CA GLU A 229 -0.32 -13.46 -0.62
C GLU A 229 -1.04 -14.09 -1.83
N PRO A 230 -1.47 -15.38 -1.74
CA PRO A 230 -2.11 -16.07 -2.85
C PRO A 230 -3.32 -15.30 -3.44
N GLU A 231 -4.11 -14.66 -2.59
CA GLU A 231 -5.27 -13.86 -3.01
C GLU A 231 -4.86 -12.71 -3.94
N LEU A 232 -3.78 -11.99 -3.62
CA LEU A 232 -3.26 -10.92 -4.46
C LEU A 232 -2.80 -11.44 -5.82
N VAL A 233 -2.12 -12.59 -5.83
CA VAL A 233 -1.66 -13.24 -7.07
C VAL A 233 -2.85 -13.70 -7.92
N GLU A 234 -3.93 -14.19 -7.30
CA GLU A 234 -5.16 -14.54 -8.00
C GLU A 234 -5.84 -13.30 -8.60
N GLN A 235 -5.97 -12.20 -7.84
CA GLN A 235 -6.50 -10.94 -8.35
C GLN A 235 -5.68 -10.41 -9.54
N PHE A 236 -4.34 -10.48 -9.45
CA PHE A 236 -3.43 -10.09 -10.54
C PHE A 236 -3.70 -10.91 -11.83
N ARG A 237 -3.83 -12.23 -11.70
CA ARG A 237 -4.11 -13.10 -12.86
C ARG A 237 -5.51 -12.88 -13.42
N ALA A 238 -6.51 -12.77 -12.54
CA ALA A 238 -7.91 -12.58 -12.94
C ALA A 238 -8.12 -11.29 -13.75
N ASN A 239 -7.30 -10.27 -13.53
CA ASN A 239 -7.36 -8.98 -14.22
C ASN A 239 -6.41 -8.89 -15.43
N GLN A 240 -5.85 -10.02 -15.89
CA GLN A 240 -4.99 -10.09 -17.07
C GLN A 240 -3.78 -9.15 -16.96
N CYS A 241 -3.20 -9.04 -15.77
CA CYS A 241 -2.01 -8.24 -15.54
C CYS A 241 -0.78 -9.01 -16.01
N ARG A 242 0.23 -8.30 -16.55
CA ARG A 242 1.50 -8.89 -16.98
C ARG A 242 2.64 -8.43 -16.09
N SER A 243 3.57 -9.34 -15.82
CA SER A 243 4.85 -9.08 -15.17
C SER A 243 5.94 -8.91 -16.22
#